data_AF-A0AAU7D7K5-F1
#
_entry.id   AF-A0AAU7D7K5-F1
#
_cell.length_a   1.000
_cell.length_b   1.000
_cell.length_c   1.000
_cell.angle_alpha   90.00
_cell.angle_beta   90.00
_cell.angle_gamma   90.00
#
_symmetry.space_group_name_H-M   'P 1'
#
loop_
_entity.id
_entity.type
_entity.pdbx_description
1 polymer ?
#
loop_
_entity_poly.entity_id
_entity_poly.type
_entity_poly.pdbx_seq_one_letter_code
_entity_poly.pdbx_strand_id
1 'polypeptide(L)'
;MAVISIFTCVCGIQKKTSNHWVLAKATPFGVGFMPWDENIARSADVVVLCGEGCATALLSRSLGEWKHPAPAVAVAERELAAV
;
A
#
# COMPACT_ATOMS: atom_id res chain seq x y z
N MET A 1 20.52 10.32 -22.28
CA MET A 1 20.64 9.58 -21.01
C MET A 1 19.33 8.83 -20.79
N ALA A 2 19.34 7.52 -20.61
CA ALA A 2 18.12 6.79 -20.29
C ALA A 2 17.72 7.11 -18.84
N VAL A 3 16.57 7.74 -18.66
CA VAL A 3 16.01 8.02 -17.33
C VAL A 3 15.46 6.71 -16.79
N ILE A 4 16.00 6.22 -15.68
CA ILE A 4 15.54 4.99 -15.03
C ILE A 4 14.76 5.39 -13.80
N SER A 5 13.48 5.03 -13.76
CA SER A 5 12.63 5.24 -12.59
C SER A 5 13.13 4.40 -11.41
N ILE A 6 13.35 5.05 -10.26
CA ILE A 6 13.69 4.38 -9.00
C ILE A 6 12.47 4.44 -8.10
N PHE A 7 12.11 3.30 -7.51
CA PHE A 7 11.02 3.22 -6.55
C PHE A 7 11.55 2.79 -5.19
N THR A 8 10.95 3.36 -4.14
CA THR A 8 11.32 3.09 -2.75
C THR A 8 10.31 2.10 -2.17
N CYS A 9 10.81 0.98 -1.65
CA CYS A 9 10.00 -0.01 -0.97
C CYS A 9 9.54 0.47 0.40
N VAL A 10 8.51 -0.16 0.96
CA VAL A 10 8.10 0.03 2.37
C VAL A 10 9.23 -0.20 3.39
N CYS A 11 10.24 -1.02 3.06
CA CYS A 11 11.40 -1.22 3.91
C CYS A 11 12.50 -0.15 3.75
N GLY A 12 12.29 0.87 2.92
CA GLY A 12 13.25 1.95 2.64
C GLY A 12 14.28 1.62 1.55
N ILE A 13 14.35 0.38 1.07
CA ILE A 13 15.26 0.00 -0.01
C ILE A 13 14.77 0.58 -1.34
N GLN A 14 15.67 1.26 -2.04
CA GLN A 14 15.46 1.74 -3.40
C GLN A 14 15.97 0.72 -4.41
N LYS A 15 15.14 0.34 -5.39
CA LYS A 15 15.58 -0.50 -6.52
C LYS A 15 15.16 0.10 -7.86
N LYS A 16 15.74 -0.43 -8.94
CA LYS A 16 15.33 -0.15 -10.32
C LYS A 16 14.14 -1.02 -10.72
N THR A 17 13.44 -0.64 -11.79
CA THR A 17 12.23 -1.29 -12.34
C THR A 17 12.33 -2.80 -12.64
N SER A 18 13.52 -3.37 -12.75
CA SER A 18 13.74 -4.78 -13.10
C SER A 18 13.79 -5.75 -11.91
N ASN A 19 13.54 -5.29 -10.67
CA ASN A 19 13.63 -6.12 -9.48
C ASN A 19 12.22 -6.53 -9.03
N HIS A 20 12.00 -7.82 -8.72
CA HIS A 20 10.70 -8.39 -8.33
C HIS A 20 9.91 -7.47 -7.39
N TRP A 21 8.88 -6.83 -7.94
CA TRP A 21 8.01 -5.91 -7.22
C TRP A 21 6.57 -6.39 -7.26
N VAL A 22 5.99 -6.53 -6.09
CA VAL A 22 4.54 -6.67 -5.93
C VAL A 22 4.05 -5.32 -5.45
N LEU A 23 2.93 -4.87 -6.00
CA LEU A 23 2.26 -3.66 -5.56
C LEU A 23 1.23 -4.04 -4.50
N ALA A 24 1.06 -3.20 -3.50
CA ALA A 24 0.00 -3.35 -2.52
C ALA A 24 -0.82 -2.08 -2.45
N LYS A 25 -2.13 -2.22 -2.24
CA LYS A 25 -3.03 -1.11 -1.99
C LYS A 25 -3.83 -1.41 -0.73
N ALA A 26 -3.73 -0.52 0.25
CA ALA A 26 -4.53 -0.60 1.45
C ALA A 26 -5.91 0.04 1.18
N THR A 27 -6.96 -0.66 1.59
CA THR A 27 -8.35 -0.19 1.55
C THR A 27 -8.95 -0.34 2.94
N PRO A 28 -10.09 0.31 3.24
CA PRO A 28 -10.80 0.10 4.50
C PRO A 28 -11.18 -1.36 4.76
N PHE A 29 -11.27 -2.19 3.72
CA PHE A 29 -11.68 -3.59 3.79
C PHE A 29 -10.50 -4.58 3.80
N GLY A 30 -9.26 -4.08 3.70
CA GLY A 30 -8.06 -4.92 3.72
C GLY A 30 -6.98 -4.48 2.73
N VAL A 31 -5.99 -5.33 2.52
CA VAL A 31 -4.85 -5.08 1.64
C VAL A 31 -4.94 -5.97 0.40
N GLY A 32 -4.98 -5.34 -0.78
CA GLY A 32 -4.90 -6.04 -2.06
C GLY A 32 -3.46 -6.07 -2.58
N PHE A 33 -3.01 -7.23 -3.05
CA PHE A 33 -1.74 -7.39 -3.74
C PHE A 33 -1.97 -7.46 -5.25
N MET A 34 -1.08 -6.83 -6.02
CA MET A 34 -1.16 -6.72 -7.47
C MET A 34 0.22 -6.97 -8.09
N PRO A 35 0.29 -7.49 -9.32
CA PRO A 35 1.56 -7.57 -10.04
C PRO A 35 2.16 -6.18 -10.27
N TRP A 36 3.45 -6.14 -10.59
CA TRP A 36 4.12 -4.90 -10.96
C TRP A 36 3.47 -4.25 -12.19
N ASP A 37 3.20 -2.95 -12.07
CA ASP A 37 2.87 -2.06 -13.19
C ASP A 37 3.44 -0.67 -12.88
N GLU A 38 4.24 -0.13 -13.80
CA GLU A 38 4.94 1.14 -13.58
C GLU A 38 3.98 2.34 -13.44
N ASN A 39 2.85 2.33 -14.12
CA ASN A 39 1.87 3.40 -14.04
C ASN A 39 1.16 3.36 -12.70
N ILE A 40 0.78 2.17 -12.25
CA ILE A 40 0.12 1.96 -10.95
C ILE A 40 1.09 2.27 -9.80
N ALA A 41 2.38 1.92 -9.93
CA ALA A 41 3.39 2.17 -8.91
C ALA A 41 3.66 3.66 -8.63
N ARG A 42 3.27 4.56 -9.54
CA ARG A 42 3.38 6.02 -9.38
C ARG A 42 2.22 6.63 -8.61
N SER A 43 1.13 5.88 -8.42
CA SER A 43 -0.03 6.33 -7.68
C SER A 43 0.27 6.48 -6.19
N ALA A 44 -0.22 7.55 -5.58
CA ALA A 44 0.08 7.88 -4.18
C ALA A 44 -0.51 6.89 -3.16
N ASP A 45 -1.54 6.14 -3.55
CA ASP A 45 -2.24 5.13 -2.75
C ASP A 45 -1.66 3.72 -2.91
N VAL A 46 -0.56 3.58 -3.66
CA VAL A 46 0.08 2.30 -3.96
C VAL A 46 1.41 2.19 -3.21
N VAL A 47 1.60 1.04 -2.55
CA VAL A 47 2.81 0.68 -1.82
C VAL A 47 3.64 -0.27 -2.68
N VAL A 48 4.90 0.09 -2.95
CA VAL A 48 5.84 -0.76 -3.67
C VAL A 48 6.54 -1.71 -2.69
N LEU A 49 6.61 -3.00 -3.03
CA LEU A 49 7.22 -4.04 -2.19
C LEU A 49 8.38 -4.71 -2.93
N CYS A 50 9.54 -4.84 -2.28
CA CYS A 50 10.78 -5.29 -2.91
C CYS A 50 10.98 -6.82 -2.96
N GLY A 51 9.93 -7.58 -2.63
CA GLY A 51 9.93 -9.04 -2.55
C GLY A 51 8.95 -9.57 -1.50
N GLU A 52 8.90 -10.89 -1.37
CA GLU A 52 7.96 -11.62 -0.50
C GLU A 52 8.07 -11.22 0.98
N GLY A 53 9.29 -10.99 1.48
CA GLY A 53 9.48 -10.57 2.88
C GLY A 53 8.75 -9.26 3.24
N CYS A 54 8.73 -8.28 2.31
CA CYS A 54 7.99 -7.03 2.53
C CYS A 54 6.48 -7.22 2.40
N ALA A 55 6.04 -8.10 1.49
CA ALA A 55 4.63 -8.46 1.37
C ALA A 55 4.12 -9.16 2.63
N THR A 56 4.86 -10.16 3.12
CA THR A 56 4.55 -10.88 4.37
C THR A 56 4.57 -9.95 5.57
N ALA A 57 5.54 -9.03 5.68
CA ALA A 57 5.58 -8.06 6.77
C ALA A 57 4.37 -7.11 6.74
N LEU A 58 4.00 -6.60 5.55
CA LEU A 58 2.82 -5.75 5.39
C LEU A 58 1.53 -6.49 5.76
N LEU A 59 1.37 -7.71 5.26
CA LEU A 59 0.24 -8.58 5.59
C LEU A 59 0.20 -8.87 7.08
N SER A 60 1.33 -9.21 7.70
CA SER A 60 1.40 -9.56 9.12
C SER A 60 1.07 -8.38 10.03
N ARG A 61 1.40 -7.15 9.63
CA ARG A 61 0.98 -5.93 10.35
C ARG A 61 -0.51 -5.68 10.19
N SER A 62 -1.01 -5.76 8.96
CA SER A 62 -2.42 -5.52 8.64
C SER A 62 -3.33 -6.56 9.29
N LEU A 63 -2.84 -7.81 9.35
CA LEU A 63 -3.40 -8.84 10.22
C LEU A 63 -3.14 -8.40 11.64
N GLY A 64 -1.96 -8.49 12.26
CA GLY A 64 -1.66 -8.11 13.65
C GLY A 64 -2.49 -6.97 14.30
N GLU A 65 -2.66 -5.83 13.62
CA GLU A 65 -3.52 -4.71 14.05
C GLU A 65 -5.01 -5.09 14.21
N TRP A 66 -5.53 -6.11 13.51
CA TRP A 66 -6.87 -6.70 13.71
C TRP A 66 -7.17 -7.13 15.14
N LYS A 67 -6.13 -7.50 15.91
CA LYS A 67 -6.26 -7.91 17.32
C LYS A 67 -6.35 -6.70 18.23
N HIS A 68 -6.01 -5.51 17.72
CA HIS A 68 -6.14 -4.24 18.41
C HIS A 68 -7.25 -3.49 17.69
N PRO A 69 -8.53 -3.73 18.04
CA PRO A 69 -9.62 -3.04 17.38
C PRO A 69 -9.31 -1.55 17.39
N ALA A 70 -9.14 -0.98 16.18
CA ALA A 70 -8.92 0.45 16.03
C ALA A 70 -10.04 1.15 16.81
N PRO A 71 -9.74 2.19 17.60
CA PRO A 71 -10.78 2.94 18.28
C PRO A 71 -11.80 3.35 17.22
N ALA A 72 -13.04 2.91 17.39
CA ALA A 72 -14.10 3.10 16.42
C ALA A 72 -14.13 4.59 16.03
N VAL A 73 -13.61 4.90 14.85
CA VAL A 73 -13.73 6.25 14.29
C VAL A 73 -15.21 6.35 13.98
N ALA A 74 -15.96 7.00 14.86
CA ALA A 74 -17.33 7.39 14.60
C ALA A 74 -17.29 8.21 13.31
N VAL A 75 -17.66 7.55 12.20
CA VAL A 75 -17.95 8.24 10.96
C VAL A 75 -19.17 9.07 11.28
N ALA A 76 -18.94 10.34 11.64
CA ALA A 76 -20.00 11.31 11.74
C ALA A 76 -20.57 11.42 10.32
N GLU A 77 -21.66 10.70 10.08
CA GLU A 77 -22.57 10.93 8.97
C GLU A 77 -22.98 12.40 9.09
N ARG A 78 -22.32 13.29 8.34
CA ARG A 78 -22.84 14.65 8.14
C ARG A 78 -24.09 14.48 7.30
N GLU A 79 -25.20 14.46 8.03
CA GLU A 79 -26.55 14.73 7.58
C GLU A 79 -26.51 15.77 6.45
N LEU A 80 -26.83 15.33 5.25
CA LEU A 80 -27.12 16.19 4.11
C LEU A 80 -28.52 16.78 4.35
N ALA A 81 -28.60 17.76 5.23
CA ALA A 81 -29.76 18.63 5.39
C ALA A 81 -29.30 20.10 5.22
N ALA A 82 -30.06 20.84 4.41
CA ALA A 82 -29.86 22.20 3.88
C ALA A 82 -28.93 22.26 2.65
N VAL A 83 -29.36 22.69 1.47
CA VAL A 83 -30.36 23.72 1.08
C VAL A 83 -31.09 23.30 -0.19
#